data_AF-A0A1Y4GE54-F1
#
_entry.id   AF-A0A1Y4GE54-F1
#
_cell.length_a   1.000
_cell.length_b   1.000
_cell.length_c   1.000
_cell.angle_alpha   90.00
_cell.angle_beta   90.00
_cell.angle_gamma   90.00
#
_symmetry.space_group_name_H-M   'P 1'
#
loop_
_entity.id
_entity.type
_entity.pdbx_description
1 polymer ?
#
loop_
_entity_poly.entity_id
_entity_poly.type
_entity_poly.pdbx_seq_one_letter_code
_entity_poly.pdbx_strand_id
1 'polypeptide(L)'
;MYKKLCILLMGKYHTHKLYAIFAKFLNICKQVAGNFVNESGNVPRKGVVPGFSDLEIMALNMTSETVGIDSKPLLFAKLQEY
;
A
#
# COMPACT_ATOMS: atom_id res chain seq x y z
N MET A 1 -16.62 12.77 -2.48
CA MET A 1 -16.61 13.65 -1.28
C MET A 1 -15.55 13.25 -0.25
N TYR A 2 -15.24 11.96 -0.07
CA TYR A 2 -14.25 11.48 0.92
C TYR A 2 -12.79 11.82 0.62
N LYS A 3 -12.39 11.92 -0.65
CA LYS A 3 -10.99 12.17 -1.06
C LYS A 3 -10.39 13.49 -0.55
N LYS A 4 -11.22 14.49 -0.24
CA LYS A 4 -10.75 15.82 0.23
C LYS A 4 -10.73 15.93 1.76
N LEU A 5 -11.54 15.11 2.45
CA LEU A 5 -11.58 15.00 3.91
C LEU A 5 -10.38 14.17 4.41
N CYS A 6 -10.03 13.10 3.68
CA CYS A 6 -8.82 12.30 3.86
C CYS A 6 -7.55 13.16 3.84
N ILE A 7 -7.42 14.05 2.85
CA ILE A 7 -6.23 14.92 2.69
C ILE A 7 -6.12 15.97 3.81
N LEU A 8 -7.24 16.45 4.36
CA LEU A 8 -7.25 17.50 5.40
C LEU A 8 -6.99 16.92 6.81
N LEU A 9 -7.45 15.70 7.08
CA LEU A 9 -7.21 14.99 8.34
C LEU A 9 -5.81 14.35 8.39
N MET A 10 -5.23 14.00 7.23
CA MET A 10 -3.85 13.53 7.06
C MET A 10 -2.78 14.50 7.56
N GLY A 11 -3.08 15.79 7.72
CA GLY A 11 -2.07 16.84 7.89
C GLY A 11 -1.57 17.13 9.32
N LYS A 12 -2.06 16.48 10.38
CA LYS A 12 -1.81 17.02 11.74
C LYS A 12 -1.04 16.19 12.76
N TYR A 13 -1.03 14.86 12.79
CA TYR A 13 -0.29 14.18 13.87
C TYR A 13 0.35 12.85 13.42
N HIS A 14 1.69 12.84 13.37
CA HIS A 14 2.62 11.70 13.40
C HIS A 14 2.62 10.62 12.28
N THR A 15 1.69 10.62 11.33
CA THR A 15 1.48 9.48 10.38
C THR A 15 1.83 9.73 8.92
N HIS A 16 2.61 10.78 8.62
CA HIS A 16 3.19 10.97 7.28
C HIS A 16 4.30 9.95 6.96
N LYS A 17 4.98 9.42 7.98
CA LYS A 17 6.14 8.53 7.81
C LYS A 17 5.74 7.17 7.25
N LEU A 18 4.66 6.57 7.76
CA LEU A 18 4.25 5.21 7.39
C LEU A 18 3.77 5.16 5.93
N TYR A 19 2.94 6.13 5.53
CA TYR A 19 2.52 6.26 4.14
C TYR A 19 3.72 6.55 3.21
N ALA A 20 4.67 7.38 3.64
CA ALA A 20 5.88 7.64 2.85
C ALA A 20 6.76 6.39 2.68
N ILE A 21 6.87 5.55 3.71
CA ILE A 21 7.58 4.27 3.66
C ILE A 21 6.87 3.31 2.70
N PHE A 22 5.55 3.18 2.82
CA PHE A 22 4.74 2.38 1.90
C PHE A 22 4.88 2.84 0.45
N ALA A 23 4.77 4.15 0.20
CA ALA A 23 4.92 4.71 -1.15
C ALA A 23 6.32 4.46 -1.74
N LYS A 24 7.38 4.51 -0.91
CA LYS A 24 8.74 4.14 -1.33
C LYS A 24 8.83 2.67 -1.72
N PHE A 25 8.30 1.77 -0.89
CA PHE A 25 8.30 0.34 -1.19
C PHE A 25 7.46 0.02 -2.42
N LEU A 26 6.31 0.65 -2.60
CA LEU A 26 5.48 0.49 -3.79
C LEU A 26 6.22 0.94 -5.05
N ASN A 27 6.97 2.04 -4.97
CA ASN A 27 7.79 2.49 -6.10
C ASN A 27 8.94 1.52 -6.42
N ILE A 28 9.55 0.90 -5.40
CA ILE A 28 10.56 -0.16 -5.58
C ILE A 28 9.90 -1.39 -6.23
N CYS A 29 8.75 -1.84 -5.72
CA CYS A 29 7.97 -2.94 -6.30
C CYS A 29 7.67 -2.69 -7.79
N LYS A 30 7.27 -1.47 -8.16
CA LYS A 30 7.02 -1.11 -9.57
C LYS A 30 8.27 -1.22 -10.44
N GLN A 31 9.41 -0.72 -9.95
CA GLN A 31 10.68 -0.80 -10.67
C GLN A 31 11.18 -2.25 -10.83
N VAL A 32 11.04 -3.06 -9.78
CA VAL A 32 11.47 -4.47 -9.77
C VAL A 32 10.53 -5.33 -10.62
N ALA A 33 9.23 -5.10 -10.55
CA ALA A 33 8.25 -5.90 -11.26
C ALA A 33 8.28 -5.68 -12.77
N GLY A 34 8.68 -4.50 -13.27
CA GLY A 34 8.80 -4.23 -14.70
C GLY A 34 7.58 -4.70 -15.49
N ASN A 35 7.79 -5.63 -16.44
CA ASN A 35 6.74 -6.19 -17.30
C ASN A 35 6.06 -7.46 -16.73
N PHE A 36 6.40 -7.90 -15.51
CA PHE A 36 5.79 -9.08 -14.87
C PHE A 36 4.37 -8.82 -14.36
N VAL A 37 3.97 -7.56 -14.25
CA VAL A 37 2.64 -7.15 -13.81
C VAL A 37 1.95 -6.32 -14.90
N ASN A 38 0.62 -6.35 -14.89
CA ASN A 38 -0.18 -5.49 -15.75
C ASN A 38 -0.18 -4.03 -15.27
N GLU A 39 -0.86 -3.16 -16.00
CA GLU A 39 -0.98 -1.72 -15.68
C GLU A 39 -1.59 -1.45 -14.28
N SER A 40 -2.40 -2.38 -13.78
CA SER A 40 -2.98 -2.32 -12.45
C SER A 40 -2.05 -2.86 -11.34
N GLY A 41 -0.84 -3.29 -11.67
CA GLY A 41 0.12 -3.84 -10.70
C GLY A 41 -0.19 -5.29 -10.28
N ASN A 42 -0.90 -6.06 -11.11
CA ASN A 42 -1.21 -7.46 -10.85
C ASN A 42 -0.43 -8.40 -11.76
N VAL A 43 0.00 -9.53 -11.21
CA VAL A 43 0.57 -10.62 -12.00
C VAL A 43 -0.56 -11.23 -12.85
N PRO A 44 -0.34 -11.44 -14.16
CA PRO A 44 -1.35 -12.07 -15.01
C PRO A 44 -1.75 -13.46 -14.48
N ARG A 45 -3.02 -13.62 -14.10
CA ARG A 45 -3.59 -14.89 -13.63
C ARG A 45 -4.98 -15.09 -14.21
N LYS A 46 -5.40 -16.35 -14.34
CA LYS A 46 -6.79 -16.70 -14.67
C LYS A 46 -7.63 -16.67 -13.39
N GLY A 47 -8.76 -15.96 -13.41
CA GLY A 47 -9.71 -15.91 -12.29
C GLY A 47 -9.96 -14.51 -11.75
N VAL A 48 -10.49 -14.44 -10.53
CA VAL A 48 -10.89 -13.18 -9.89
C VAL A 48 -9.66 -12.35 -9.52
N VAL A 49 -9.68 -11.08 -9.91
CA VAL A 49 -8.67 -10.11 -9.48
C VAL A 49 -9.07 -9.61 -8.08
N PRO A 50 -8.20 -9.72 -7.07
CA PRO A 50 -8.46 -9.22 -5.72
C PRO A 50 -8.56 -7.68 -5.71
N GLY A 51 -9.19 -7.14 -4.67
CA GLY A 51 -9.42 -5.69 -4.54
C GLY A 51 -8.14 -4.86 -4.38
N PHE A 52 -7.04 -5.46 -3.93
CA PHE A 52 -5.71 -4.85 -3.89
C PHE A 52 -4.82 -5.47 -4.96
N SER A 53 -3.93 -4.66 -5.53
CA SER A 53 -2.97 -5.16 -6.49
C SER A 53 -1.89 -6.02 -5.83
N ASP A 54 -1.33 -6.98 -6.57
CA ASP A 54 -0.25 -7.82 -6.06
C ASP A 54 0.97 -6.98 -5.63
N LEU A 55 1.27 -5.87 -6.32
CA LEU A 55 2.33 -4.93 -5.90
C LEU A 55 1.99 -4.18 -4.60
N GLU A 56 0.75 -3.77 -4.39
CA GLU A 56 0.33 -3.12 -3.14
C GLU A 56 0.43 -4.09 -1.97
N ILE A 57 0.05 -5.35 -2.16
CA ILE A 57 0.19 -6.40 -1.15
C ILE A 57 1.67 -6.61 -0.79
N MET A 58 2.54 -6.64 -1.80
CA MET A 58 3.98 -6.78 -1.59
C MET A 58 4.57 -5.58 -0.84
N ALA A 59 4.23 -4.36 -1.25
CA ALA A 59 4.64 -3.12 -0.59
C ALA A 59 4.16 -3.06 0.86
N LEU A 60 2.95 -3.54 1.12
CA LEU A 60 2.37 -3.58 2.44
C LEU A 60 3.10 -4.56 3.36
N ASN A 61 3.45 -5.75 2.88
CA ASN A 61 4.24 -6.72 3.65
C ASN A 61 5.62 -6.15 4.02
N MET A 62 6.31 -5.49 3.09
CA MET A 62 7.61 -4.86 3.41
C MET A 62 7.45 -3.71 4.42
N THR A 63 6.36 -2.95 4.32
CA THR A 63 6.05 -1.89 5.27
C THR A 63 5.75 -2.46 6.66
N SER A 64 5.00 -3.56 6.73
CA SER A 64 4.65 -4.22 7.99
C SER A 64 5.91 -4.74 8.70
N GLU A 65 6.79 -5.38 7.94
CA GLU A 65 8.09 -5.86 8.43
C GLU A 65 8.99 -4.72 8.90
N THR A 66 9.08 -3.63 8.12
CA THR A 66 9.92 -2.47 8.46
C THR A 66 9.42 -1.72 9.70
N VAL A 67 8.11 -1.63 9.88
CA VAL A 67 7.49 -0.94 11.04
C VAL A 67 7.36 -1.89 12.25
N GLY A 68 7.59 -3.19 12.07
CA GLY A 68 7.44 -4.20 13.13
C GLY A 68 5.97 -4.45 13.53
N ILE A 69 5.03 -4.22 12.60
CA ILE A 69 3.61 -4.52 12.80
C ILE A 69 3.34 -5.88 12.17
N ASP A 70 3.17 -6.90 13.00
CA ASP A 70 2.95 -8.27 12.54
C ASP A 70 1.50 -8.52 12.08
N SER A 71 0.56 -7.72 12.58
CA SER A 71 -0.85 -7.84 12.22
C SER A 71 -1.19 -7.00 10.98
N LYS A 72 -1.29 -7.68 9.83
CA LYS A 72 -1.79 -7.09 8.57
C LYS A 72 -3.13 -6.35 8.75
N PRO A 73 -4.13 -6.88 9.49
CA PRO A 73 -5.39 -6.16 9.71
C PRO A 73 -5.21 -4.84 10.47
N LEU A 74 -4.27 -4.79 11.42
CA LEU A 74 -3.96 -3.57 12.17
C LEU A 74 -3.26 -2.54 11.28
N LEU A 75 -2.37 -2.98 10.40
CA LEU A 75 -1.74 -2.10 9.41
C LEU A 75 -2.75 -1.55 8.41
N PHE A 76 -3.69 -2.38 7.94
CA PHE A 76 -4.79 -1.94 7.10
C PHE A 76 -5.71 -0.95 7.81
N ALA A 77 -6.10 -1.21 9.06
CA ALA A 77 -6.88 -0.27 9.86
C ALA A 77 -6.15 1.08 10.00
N LYS A 78 -4.85 1.04 10.31
CA LYS A 78 -4.00 2.24 10.37
C LYS A 78 -3.86 2.95 9.04
N LEU A 79 -3.89 2.26 7.90
CA LEU A 79 -3.85 2.88 6.57
C LEU A 79 -5.22 3.40 6.09
N GLN A 80 -6.32 2.77 6.54
CA GLN A 80 -7.71 3.14 6.20
C GLN A 80 -8.27 4.25 7.10
N GLU A 81 -7.64 4.51 8.26
CA GLU A 81 -7.86 5.75 9.03
C GLU A 81 -7.45 7.03 8.24
N TYR A 82 -6.87 6.88 7.04
CA TYR A 82 -6.43 7.95 6.14
C TYR A 82 -7.28 8.11 4.88
#